data_AF-A0AAJ1FSE3-F1
#
_entry.id   AF-A0AAJ1FSE3-F1
#
_cell.length_a   1.000
_cell.length_b   1.000
_cell.length_c   1.000
_cell.angle_alpha   90.00
_cell.angle_beta   90.00
_cell.angle_gamma   90.00
#
_symmetry.space_group_name_H-M   'P 1'
#
loop_
_entity.id
_entity.type
_entity.pdbx_description
1 polymer ?
#
loop_
_entity_poly.entity_id
_entity_poly.type
_entity_poly.pdbx_seq_one_letter_code
_entity_poly.pdbx_strand_id
1 'polypeptide(L)'
;MNKLLITSVVLFLSGCSASFNHPAPTKYRDASDFADAVLGGSGCMGVGNYAYSPGRITVSPHGVKEFSVSHYFTDVSRCSLGSFKKELERFCQFHGGEFETDDTSGDWCVKNNRPLFYSYKYGVKEKSDVLTDNQWDSLARSELGFITKKEYESQVENEVSRKHVKQVALELQKKMRMNESVNASVGDFICTEDLEHQNEYYQGPVYFGGYVEAKANKKLKVRVVWHGRRDLNIVNGNNPDPIIWTSPKGWFHCDKEVIGKLP
;
A
#
# COMPACT_ATOMS: atom_id res chain seq x y z
N MET A 1 -71.09 -5.99 4.29
CA MET A 1 -69.73 -6.54 4.13
C MET A 1 -69.05 -5.81 2.97
N ASN A 2 -68.43 -4.66 3.23
CA ASN A 2 -67.68 -3.91 2.21
C ASN A 2 -66.19 -4.20 2.40
N LYS A 3 -65.60 -4.96 1.48
CA LYS A 3 -64.15 -5.18 1.45
C LYS A 3 -63.51 -3.96 0.81
N LEU A 4 -62.84 -3.14 1.61
CA LEU A 4 -61.94 -2.09 1.13
C LEU A 4 -60.68 -2.78 0.61
N LEU A 5 -60.46 -2.77 -0.70
CA LEU A 5 -59.15 -3.10 -1.28
C LEU A 5 -58.21 -1.92 -1.02
N ILE A 6 -57.21 -2.12 -0.16
CA ILE A 6 -56.08 -1.20 -0.02
C ILE A 6 -55.05 -1.61 -1.07
N THR A 7 -55.09 -0.98 -2.24
CA THR A 7 -54.01 -1.04 -3.22
C THR A 7 -52.86 -0.17 -2.73
N SER A 8 -51.86 -0.81 -2.12
CA SER A 8 -50.59 -0.17 -1.76
C SER A 8 -49.83 0.13 -3.06
N VAL A 9 -49.89 1.38 -3.51
CA VAL A 9 -49.03 1.89 -4.58
C VAL A 9 -47.64 2.04 -3.97
N VAL A 10 -46.78 1.04 -4.18
CA VAL A 10 -45.35 1.18 -3.95
C VAL A 10 -44.81 2.10 -5.05
N LEU A 11 -44.83 3.41 -4.78
CA LEU A 11 -44.03 4.37 -5.52
C LEU A 11 -42.56 4.02 -5.25
N PHE A 12 -41.94 3.30 -6.18
CA PHE A 12 -40.49 3.31 -6.31
C PHE A 12 -40.09 4.76 -6.59
N LEU A 13 -39.69 5.48 -5.54
CA LEU A 13 -38.85 6.67 -5.66
C LEU A 13 -37.51 6.19 -6.23
N SER A 14 -37.44 6.00 -7.55
CA SER A 14 -36.18 6.04 -8.27
C SER A 14 -35.65 7.46 -8.10
N GLY A 15 -34.88 7.67 -7.03
CA GLY A 15 -34.11 8.89 -6.86
C GLY A 15 -33.33 9.11 -8.15
N CYS A 16 -33.58 10.23 -8.83
CA CYS A 16 -32.80 10.62 -9.99
C CYS A 16 -31.34 10.66 -9.55
N SER A 17 -30.58 9.64 -9.96
CA SER A 17 -29.13 9.64 -9.80
C SER A 17 -28.61 10.87 -10.53
N ALA A 18 -27.85 11.69 -9.82
CA ALA A 18 -27.11 12.76 -10.44
C ALA A 18 -26.18 12.14 -11.50
N SER A 19 -26.42 12.46 -12.75
CA SER A 19 -25.59 11.99 -13.86
C SER A 19 -24.55 13.04 -14.21
N PHE A 20 -23.34 12.59 -14.51
CA PHE A 20 -22.33 13.41 -15.17
C PHE A 20 -22.80 13.79 -16.56
N ASN A 21 -22.19 14.83 -17.11
CA ASN A 21 -22.24 15.06 -18.53
C ASN A 21 -21.24 14.15 -19.23
N HIS A 22 -21.59 13.70 -20.44
CA HIS A 22 -20.74 12.86 -21.29
C HIS A 22 -20.32 13.66 -22.54
N PRO A 23 -19.58 14.78 -22.40
CA PRO A 23 -19.21 15.65 -23.51
C PRO A 23 -18.31 14.91 -24.51
N ALA A 24 -18.42 15.16 -25.81
CA ALA A 24 -17.53 14.51 -26.78
C ALA A 24 -16.07 14.99 -26.61
N PRO A 25 -15.07 14.09 -26.43
CA PRO A 25 -13.66 14.47 -26.25
C PRO A 25 -13.10 15.31 -27.39
N THR A 26 -13.60 15.09 -28.61
CA THR A 26 -13.20 15.81 -29.84
C THR A 26 -13.39 17.33 -29.76
N LYS A 27 -14.23 17.82 -28.85
CA LYS A 27 -14.50 19.26 -28.70
C LYS A 27 -13.48 19.97 -27.80
N TYR A 28 -12.59 19.22 -27.14
CA TYR A 28 -11.69 19.75 -26.12
C TYR A 28 -10.25 19.42 -26.46
N ARG A 29 -9.41 20.45 -26.44
CA ARG A 29 -7.96 20.32 -26.57
C ARG A 29 -7.32 19.92 -25.25
N ASP A 30 -7.78 20.54 -24.16
CA ASP A 30 -7.16 20.49 -22.84
C ASP A 30 -8.01 19.62 -21.90
N ALA A 31 -7.36 18.81 -21.07
CA ALA A 31 -8.01 17.90 -20.13
C ALA A 31 -8.78 18.64 -19.03
N SER A 32 -8.30 19.81 -18.62
CA SER A 32 -8.93 20.68 -17.62
C SER A 32 -10.26 21.23 -18.12
N ASP A 33 -10.33 21.62 -19.39
CA ASP A 33 -11.56 22.13 -20.00
C ASP A 33 -12.58 20.99 -20.20
N PHE A 34 -12.08 19.80 -20.55
CA PHE A 34 -12.91 18.60 -20.63
C PHE A 34 -13.47 18.20 -19.26
N ALA A 35 -12.63 18.21 -18.21
CA ALA A 35 -13.04 17.92 -16.83
C ALA A 35 -14.09 18.92 -16.33
N ASP A 36 -13.89 20.21 -16.61
CA ASP A 36 -14.89 21.24 -16.33
C ASP A 36 -16.21 20.96 -17.05
N ALA A 37 -16.18 20.52 -18.32
CA ALA A 37 -17.41 20.18 -19.04
C ALA A 37 -18.12 18.90 -18.55
N VAL A 38 -17.36 17.91 -18.05
CA VAL A 38 -17.93 16.68 -17.45
C VAL A 38 -18.72 17.03 -16.18
N LEU A 39 -18.18 17.95 -15.37
CA LEU A 39 -18.85 18.41 -14.14
C LEU A 39 -19.82 19.57 -14.38
N GLY A 40 -19.56 20.41 -15.36
CA GLY A 40 -20.26 21.64 -15.67
C GLY A 40 -21.66 21.36 -16.17
N GLY A 41 -22.67 21.78 -15.41
CA GLY A 41 -24.07 21.46 -15.69
C GLY A 41 -24.48 20.03 -15.31
N SER A 42 -23.61 19.26 -14.65
CA SER A 42 -23.97 17.98 -14.06
C SER A 42 -24.81 18.18 -12.79
N GLY A 43 -25.68 17.22 -12.48
CA GLY A 43 -26.45 17.20 -11.23
C GLY A 43 -25.61 16.84 -9.99
N CYS A 44 -24.28 16.81 -10.11
CA CYS A 44 -23.39 16.26 -9.08
C CYS A 44 -23.41 17.06 -7.78
N MET A 45 -23.75 18.35 -7.85
CA MET A 45 -24.04 19.17 -6.68
C MET A 45 -25.53 19.08 -6.34
N GLY A 46 -25.84 18.85 -5.06
CA GLY A 46 -27.22 18.72 -4.57
C GLY A 46 -28.14 19.89 -4.96
N VAL A 47 -29.43 19.59 -5.06
CA VAL A 47 -30.51 20.50 -5.50
C VAL A 47 -30.43 21.84 -4.75
N GLY A 48 -30.18 22.95 -5.49
CA GLY A 48 -30.19 24.31 -4.92
C GLY A 48 -29.06 25.25 -5.41
N ASN A 49 -28.00 24.73 -6.03
CA ASN A 49 -26.81 25.53 -6.38
C ASN A 49 -26.52 25.61 -7.89
N TYR A 50 -27.54 25.87 -8.71
CA TYR A 50 -27.38 26.11 -10.16
C TYR A 50 -26.47 27.31 -10.51
N ALA A 51 -26.11 28.14 -9.52
CA ALA A 51 -25.25 29.30 -9.68
C ALA A 51 -23.77 29.07 -9.28
N TYR A 52 -23.39 27.86 -8.85
CA TYR A 52 -22.01 27.54 -8.50
C TYR A 52 -21.33 26.73 -9.60
N SER A 53 -20.20 27.24 -10.10
CA SER A 53 -19.28 26.47 -10.92
C SER A 53 -18.76 25.28 -10.11
N PRO A 54 -18.81 24.03 -10.62
CA PRO A 54 -18.36 22.85 -9.89
C PRO A 54 -16.85 22.89 -9.60
N GLY A 55 -16.09 23.61 -10.44
CA GLY A 55 -14.67 23.85 -10.24
C GLY A 55 -14.19 25.17 -10.83
N ARG A 56 -12.88 25.37 -10.79
CA ARG A 56 -12.18 26.53 -11.33
C ARG A 56 -10.95 26.06 -12.10
N ILE A 57 -10.77 26.63 -13.28
CA ILE A 57 -9.55 26.50 -14.05
C ILE A 57 -8.60 27.64 -13.69
N THR A 58 -7.37 27.30 -13.35
CA THR A 58 -6.30 28.26 -13.05
C THR A 58 -5.01 27.85 -13.74
N VAL A 59 -4.08 28.79 -13.89
CA VAL A 59 -2.70 28.48 -14.28
C VAL A 59 -1.81 28.91 -13.13
N SER A 60 -1.02 27.98 -12.59
CA SER A 60 -0.11 28.25 -11.49
C SER A 60 1.04 29.17 -11.94
N PRO A 61 1.76 29.82 -11.01
CA PRO A 61 2.96 30.58 -11.34
C PRO A 61 4.04 29.76 -12.07
N HIS A 62 4.02 28.44 -11.90
CA HIS A 62 4.92 27.50 -12.57
C HIS A 62 4.38 27.03 -13.94
N GLY A 63 3.30 27.62 -14.45
CA GLY A 63 2.75 27.30 -15.77
C GLY A 63 1.96 26.00 -15.84
N VAL A 64 1.51 25.43 -14.71
CA VAL A 64 0.64 24.25 -14.70
C VAL A 64 -0.82 24.71 -14.81
N LYS A 65 -1.54 24.23 -15.82
CA LYS A 65 -3.00 24.44 -15.93
C LYS A 65 -3.69 23.43 -15.03
N GLU A 66 -4.59 23.90 -14.18
CA GLU A 66 -5.27 23.08 -13.18
C GLU A 66 -6.78 23.35 -13.20
N PHE A 67 -7.56 22.28 -13.38
CA PHE A 67 -8.96 22.23 -12.98
C PHE A 67 -9.06 21.72 -11.55
N SER A 68 -9.63 22.54 -10.66
CA SER A 68 -9.80 22.21 -9.25
C SER A 68 -11.25 22.34 -8.83
N VAL A 69 -11.74 21.40 -8.03
CA VAL A 69 -13.05 21.51 -7.38
C VAL A 69 -12.87 21.95 -5.94
N SER A 70 -13.91 22.56 -5.35
CA SER A 70 -13.88 22.86 -3.91
C SER A 70 -13.75 21.58 -3.09
N HIS A 71 -13.07 21.66 -1.94
CA HIS A 71 -12.98 20.50 -1.04
C HIS A 71 -14.35 19.97 -0.62
N TYR A 72 -15.34 20.85 -0.48
CA TYR A 72 -16.72 20.45 -0.20
C TYR A 72 -17.31 19.56 -1.30
N PHE A 73 -16.99 19.81 -2.57
CA PHE A 73 -17.43 18.96 -3.69
C PHE A 73 -16.94 17.52 -3.56
N THR A 74 -15.71 17.30 -3.08
CA THR A 74 -15.18 15.93 -2.95
C THR A 74 -15.96 15.07 -1.96
N ASP A 75 -16.56 15.71 -0.96
CA ASP A 75 -17.18 15.02 0.17
C ASP A 75 -18.70 14.88 0.02
N VAL A 76 -19.34 15.80 -0.70
CA VAL A 76 -20.81 15.81 -0.87
C VAL A 76 -21.28 15.57 -2.31
N SER A 77 -20.37 15.31 -3.25
CA SER A 77 -20.73 14.98 -4.63
C SER A 77 -21.63 13.75 -4.65
N ARG A 78 -22.77 13.87 -5.33
CA ARG A 78 -23.68 12.75 -5.61
C ARG A 78 -23.19 11.85 -6.73
N CYS A 79 -22.23 12.34 -7.51
CA CYS A 79 -21.63 11.59 -8.58
C CYS A 79 -20.40 10.84 -8.08
N SER A 80 -20.12 9.68 -8.69
CA SER A 80 -19.02 8.82 -8.26
C SER A 80 -17.69 9.23 -8.88
N LEU A 81 -16.62 9.12 -8.09
CA LEU A 81 -15.27 9.41 -8.56
C LEU A 81 -14.88 8.49 -9.72
N GLY A 82 -15.25 7.20 -9.63
CA GLY A 82 -14.97 6.23 -10.67
C GLY A 82 -15.59 6.59 -12.03
N SER A 83 -16.79 7.17 -12.06
CA SER A 83 -17.40 7.59 -13.34
C SER A 83 -16.75 8.85 -13.90
N PHE A 84 -16.28 9.78 -13.06
CA PHE A 84 -15.46 10.90 -13.51
C PHE A 84 -14.13 10.42 -14.11
N LYS A 85 -13.44 9.50 -13.42
CA LYS A 85 -12.20 8.88 -13.92
C LYS A 85 -12.40 8.22 -15.28
N LYS A 86 -13.52 7.52 -15.50
CA LYS A 86 -13.87 6.92 -16.80
C LYS A 86 -14.01 7.94 -17.94
N GLU A 87 -14.55 9.13 -17.65
CA GLU A 87 -14.60 10.19 -18.65
C GLU A 87 -13.20 10.70 -19.00
N LEU A 88 -12.33 10.88 -17.99
CA LEU A 88 -10.93 11.26 -18.24
C LEU A 88 -10.16 10.18 -19.00
N GLU A 89 -10.39 8.91 -18.69
CA GLU A 89 -9.85 7.76 -19.43
C GLU A 89 -10.28 7.83 -20.90
N ARG A 90 -11.56 8.08 -21.17
CA ARG A 90 -12.08 8.23 -22.53
C ARG A 90 -11.43 9.40 -23.28
N PHE A 91 -11.20 10.52 -22.59
CA PHE A 91 -10.47 11.65 -23.16
C PHE A 91 -9.00 11.29 -23.44
N CYS A 92 -8.34 10.62 -22.52
CA CYS A 92 -6.96 10.16 -22.68
C CYS A 92 -6.80 9.25 -23.90
N GLN A 93 -7.66 8.24 -24.03
CA GLN A 93 -7.68 7.30 -25.14
C GLN A 93 -7.92 8.00 -26.48
N PHE A 94 -8.83 8.99 -26.51
CA PHE A 94 -9.07 9.79 -27.71
C PHE A 94 -7.81 10.54 -28.17
N HIS A 95 -7.00 11.04 -27.25
CA HIS A 95 -5.72 11.69 -27.55
C HIS A 95 -4.56 10.70 -27.78
N GLY A 96 -4.86 9.39 -27.82
CA GLY A 96 -3.91 8.31 -28.07
C GLY A 96 -2.97 8.05 -26.90
N GLY A 97 -3.41 8.38 -25.67
CA GLY A 97 -2.72 8.00 -24.44
C GLY A 97 -3.35 6.77 -23.78
N GLU A 98 -2.65 6.25 -22.78
CA GLU A 98 -3.09 5.20 -21.86
C GLU A 98 -3.36 5.83 -20.49
N PHE A 99 -4.47 5.45 -19.85
CA PHE A 99 -4.85 5.97 -18.54
C PHE A 99 -4.38 5.01 -17.45
N GLU A 100 -3.29 5.37 -16.77
CA GLU A 100 -2.66 4.60 -15.71
C GLU A 100 -3.29 4.99 -14.36
N THR A 101 -3.99 4.06 -13.73
CA THR A 101 -4.71 4.32 -12.47
C THR A 101 -3.88 3.95 -11.25
N ASP A 102 -3.77 4.88 -10.28
CA ASP A 102 -3.24 4.63 -8.95
C ASP A 102 -4.18 5.26 -7.90
N ASP A 103 -4.78 4.40 -7.08
CA ASP A 103 -5.75 4.81 -6.07
C ASP A 103 -5.13 5.59 -4.90
N THR A 104 -3.81 5.57 -4.74
CA THR A 104 -3.08 6.24 -3.66
C THR A 104 -2.41 7.54 -4.09
N SER A 105 -1.84 7.59 -5.31
CA SER A 105 -1.09 8.75 -5.79
C SER A 105 -1.76 9.54 -6.92
N GLY A 106 -2.94 9.13 -7.38
CA GLY A 106 -3.64 9.75 -8.51
C GLY A 106 -3.31 9.10 -9.86
N ASP A 107 -4.15 9.37 -10.85
CA ASP A 107 -4.10 8.72 -12.16
C ASP A 107 -3.34 9.58 -13.18
N TRP A 108 -2.68 8.93 -14.13
CA TRP A 108 -1.94 9.60 -15.19
C TRP A 108 -2.50 9.22 -16.56
N CYS A 109 -2.63 10.20 -17.45
CA CYS A 109 -2.72 9.94 -18.88
C CYS A 109 -1.33 10.01 -19.48
N VAL A 110 -0.88 8.93 -20.13
CA VAL A 110 0.49 8.78 -20.62
C VAL A 110 0.50 8.48 -22.10
N LYS A 111 1.39 9.13 -22.86
CA LYS A 111 1.60 8.85 -24.27
C LYS A 111 3.08 8.81 -24.57
N ASN A 112 3.56 7.71 -25.15
CA ASN A 112 4.98 7.50 -25.47
C ASN A 112 5.91 7.76 -24.27
N ASN A 113 5.54 7.24 -23.09
CA ASN A 113 6.25 7.46 -21.81
C ASN A 113 6.33 8.92 -21.33
N ARG A 114 5.47 9.81 -21.83
CA ARG A 114 5.36 11.19 -21.37
C ARG A 114 3.99 11.45 -20.77
N PRO A 115 3.91 12.20 -19.67
CA PRO A 115 2.63 12.54 -19.07
C PRO A 115 1.90 13.56 -19.96
N LEU A 116 0.64 13.31 -20.27
CA LEU A 116 -0.25 14.29 -20.91
C LEU A 116 -0.96 15.12 -19.84
N PHE A 117 -1.56 14.47 -18.85
CA PHE A 117 -2.16 15.12 -17.70
C PHE A 117 -2.20 14.17 -16.50
N TYR A 118 -2.33 14.76 -15.32
CA TYR A 118 -2.50 14.11 -14.04
C TYR A 118 -3.92 14.34 -13.52
N SER A 119 -4.50 13.35 -12.85
CA SER A 119 -5.81 13.41 -12.24
C SER A 119 -5.72 12.97 -10.78
N TYR A 120 -6.25 13.77 -9.87
CA TYR A 120 -6.39 13.38 -8.47
C TYR A 120 -7.75 13.80 -7.94
N LYS A 121 -8.52 12.82 -7.43
CA LYS A 121 -9.94 13.00 -7.13
C LYS A 121 -10.66 13.59 -8.36
N TYR A 122 -11.35 14.71 -8.21
CA TYR A 122 -12.03 15.41 -9.31
C TYR A 122 -11.18 16.51 -9.96
N GLY A 123 -9.90 16.63 -9.57
CA GLY A 123 -8.98 17.62 -10.10
C GLY A 123 -8.15 17.08 -11.25
N VAL A 124 -7.78 17.96 -12.18
CA VAL A 124 -6.90 17.66 -13.31
C VAL A 124 -5.78 18.69 -13.35
N LYS A 125 -4.55 18.24 -13.59
CA LYS A 125 -3.38 19.09 -13.81
C LYS A 125 -2.72 18.72 -15.13
N GLU A 126 -2.42 19.70 -15.95
CA GLU A 126 -1.76 19.50 -17.24
C GLU A 126 -0.82 20.66 -17.59
N LYS A 127 -0.07 20.45 -18.65
CA LYS A 127 0.79 21.47 -19.24
C LYS A 127 -0.05 22.63 -19.78
N SER A 128 0.32 23.87 -19.45
CA SER A 128 -0.22 25.05 -20.16
C SER A 128 0.65 25.45 -21.36
N ASP A 129 0.13 26.35 -22.19
CA ASP A 129 0.82 26.86 -23.38
C ASP A 129 2.15 27.60 -23.08
N VAL A 130 2.40 27.99 -21.82
CA VAL A 130 3.66 28.67 -21.43
C VAL A 130 4.80 27.72 -21.09
N LEU A 131 4.54 26.42 -20.94
CA LEU A 131 5.56 25.41 -20.68
C LEU A 131 6.01 24.75 -21.99
N THR A 132 7.27 24.34 -22.05
CA THR A 132 7.73 23.34 -23.03
C THR A 132 7.43 21.93 -22.53
N ASP A 133 7.42 20.93 -23.41
CA ASP A 133 7.15 19.55 -22.99
C ASP A 133 8.20 19.06 -21.98
N ASN A 134 9.46 19.47 -22.12
CA ASN A 134 10.53 19.06 -21.20
C ASN A 134 10.37 19.69 -19.81
N GLN A 135 9.90 20.94 -19.74
CA GLN A 135 9.59 21.56 -18.45
C GLN A 135 8.40 20.87 -17.78
N TRP A 136 7.39 20.49 -18.56
CA TRP A 136 6.26 19.72 -18.05
C TRP A 136 6.68 18.34 -17.53
N ASP A 137 7.49 17.59 -18.29
CA ASP A 137 8.02 16.30 -17.83
C ASP A 137 8.79 16.44 -16.52
N SER A 138 9.60 17.49 -16.40
CA SER A 138 10.37 17.77 -15.18
C SER A 138 9.45 18.04 -13.99
N LEU A 139 8.42 18.88 -14.16
CA LEU A 139 7.45 19.20 -13.10
C LEU A 139 6.60 17.98 -12.73
N ALA A 140 6.13 17.22 -13.71
CA ALA A 140 5.36 16.00 -13.50
C ALA A 140 6.14 15.01 -12.63
N ARG A 141 7.45 14.86 -12.87
CA ARG A 141 8.32 13.97 -12.08
C ARG A 141 8.61 14.51 -10.69
N SER A 142 9.05 15.77 -10.60
CA SER A 142 9.55 16.35 -9.34
C SER A 142 8.45 16.75 -8.36
N GLU A 143 7.34 17.28 -8.85
CA GLU A 143 6.27 17.86 -8.02
C GLU A 143 5.03 16.97 -7.93
N LEU A 144 4.77 16.14 -8.94
CA LEU A 144 3.56 15.31 -9.03
C LEU A 144 3.85 13.80 -8.95
N GLY A 145 5.12 13.40 -8.90
CA GLY A 145 5.51 12.00 -8.72
C GLY A 145 5.32 11.09 -9.94
N PHE A 146 5.33 11.65 -11.16
CA PHE A 146 5.30 10.85 -12.38
C PHE A 146 6.53 9.93 -12.48
N ILE A 147 6.27 8.64 -12.68
CA ILE A 147 7.29 7.60 -12.89
C ILE A 147 6.88 6.84 -14.14
N THR A 148 7.82 6.61 -15.07
CA THR A 148 7.52 5.79 -16.25
C THR A 148 7.40 4.32 -15.87
N LYS A 149 6.62 3.55 -16.63
CA LYS A 149 6.52 2.09 -16.47
C LYS A 149 7.88 1.40 -16.32
N LYS A 150 8.86 1.77 -17.14
CA LYS A 150 10.23 1.22 -17.08
C LYS A 150 10.93 1.53 -15.76
N GLU A 151 10.78 2.75 -15.25
CA GLU A 151 11.36 3.14 -13.96
C GLU A 151 10.68 2.40 -12.81
N TYR A 152 9.36 2.25 -12.87
CA TYR A 152 8.59 1.48 -11.89
C TYR A 152 9.02 -0.01 -11.88
N GLU A 153 9.09 -0.65 -13.05
CA GLU A 153 9.56 -2.03 -13.19
C GLU A 153 10.98 -2.20 -12.61
N SER A 154 11.88 -1.26 -12.89
CA SER A 154 13.23 -1.30 -12.32
C SER A 154 13.24 -1.13 -10.79
N GLN A 155 12.37 -0.29 -10.23
CA GLN A 155 12.25 -0.16 -8.77
C GLN A 155 11.75 -1.46 -8.13
N VAL A 156 10.74 -2.10 -8.73
CA VAL A 156 10.20 -3.38 -8.28
C VAL A 156 11.26 -4.48 -8.33
N GLU A 157 11.99 -4.60 -9.44
CA GLU A 157 13.09 -5.56 -9.58
C GLU A 157 14.15 -5.36 -8.50
N ASN A 158 14.58 -4.11 -8.27
CA ASN A 158 15.56 -3.77 -7.24
C ASN A 158 15.05 -4.09 -5.82
N GLU A 159 13.76 -3.92 -5.54
CA GLU A 159 13.17 -4.31 -4.26
C GLU A 159 13.13 -5.82 -4.07
N VAL A 160 12.74 -6.56 -5.10
CA VAL A 160 12.74 -8.04 -5.08
C VAL A 160 14.16 -8.56 -4.86
N SER A 161 15.15 -8.04 -5.59
CA SER A 161 16.55 -8.39 -5.39
C SER A 161 17.03 -8.07 -3.97
N ARG A 162 16.68 -6.90 -3.42
CA ARG A 162 17.04 -6.53 -2.03
C ARG A 162 16.42 -7.45 -0.99
N LYS A 163 15.14 -7.81 -1.15
CA LYS A 163 14.46 -8.77 -0.27
C LYS A 163 15.11 -10.16 -0.35
N HIS A 164 15.41 -10.62 -1.56
CA HIS A 164 16.07 -11.90 -1.79
C HIS A 164 17.46 -11.95 -1.13
N VAL A 165 18.29 -10.91 -1.33
CA VAL A 165 19.63 -10.83 -0.70
C VAL A 165 19.54 -10.85 0.83
N LYS A 166 18.58 -10.10 1.42
CA LYS A 166 18.36 -10.13 2.88
C LYS A 166 17.97 -11.53 3.36
N GLN A 167 17.11 -12.22 2.65
CA GLN A 167 16.67 -13.57 3.01
C GLN A 167 17.83 -14.58 2.93
N VAL A 168 18.62 -14.55 1.85
CA VAL A 168 19.80 -15.40 1.69
C VAL A 168 20.83 -15.15 2.82
N ALA A 169 21.07 -13.89 3.17
CA ALA A 169 21.96 -13.54 4.27
C ALA A 169 21.45 -14.08 5.62
N LEU A 170 20.14 -13.99 5.87
CA LEU A 170 19.51 -14.51 7.08
C LEU A 170 19.64 -16.04 7.18
N GLU A 171 19.39 -16.75 6.08
CA GLU A 171 19.56 -18.20 6.01
C GLU A 171 21.02 -18.64 6.23
N LEU A 172 21.98 -17.89 5.68
CA LEU A 172 23.39 -18.17 5.88
C LEU A 172 23.79 -17.99 7.36
N GLN A 173 23.37 -16.87 7.98
CA GLN A 173 23.61 -16.65 9.40
C GLN A 173 22.97 -17.74 10.27
N LYS A 174 21.76 -18.18 9.94
CA LYS A 174 21.11 -19.29 10.61
C LYS A 174 21.93 -20.59 10.48
N LYS A 175 22.37 -20.94 9.27
CA LYS A 175 23.22 -22.12 9.03
C LYS A 175 24.54 -22.05 9.81
N MET A 176 25.13 -20.87 9.93
CA MET A 176 26.34 -20.67 10.73
C MET A 176 26.06 -20.89 12.22
N ARG A 177 25.05 -20.24 12.79
CA ARG A 177 24.66 -20.42 14.21
C ARG A 177 24.31 -21.86 14.54
N MET A 178 23.56 -22.54 13.68
CA MET A 178 23.21 -23.96 13.86
C MET A 178 24.42 -24.89 13.76
N ASN A 179 25.53 -24.43 13.16
CA ASN A 179 26.76 -25.21 13.02
C ASN A 179 27.80 -24.94 14.10
N GLU A 180 27.75 -23.79 14.75
CA GLU A 180 28.66 -23.41 15.82
C GLU A 180 28.30 -24.11 17.13
N SER A 181 29.32 -24.39 17.94
CA SER A 181 29.14 -24.96 19.29
C SER A 181 29.30 -23.85 20.32
N VAL A 182 28.30 -23.70 21.20
CA VAL A 182 28.39 -22.74 22.29
C VAL A 182 29.48 -23.16 23.28
N ASN A 183 30.33 -22.22 23.67
CA ASN A 183 31.22 -22.37 24.81
C ASN A 183 30.54 -21.84 26.08
N ALA A 184 29.65 -22.66 26.65
CA ALA A 184 28.89 -22.30 27.85
C ALA A 184 29.44 -23.00 29.11
N SER A 185 29.42 -22.27 30.23
CA SER A 185 29.74 -22.73 31.58
C SER A 185 28.46 -23.10 32.34
N VAL A 186 28.62 -23.83 33.46
CA VAL A 186 27.49 -24.08 34.36
C VAL A 186 27.01 -22.74 34.93
N GLY A 187 25.71 -22.48 34.84
CA GLY A 187 25.08 -21.21 35.20
C GLY A 187 24.77 -20.28 34.02
N ASP A 188 25.38 -20.50 32.84
CA ASP A 188 25.13 -19.65 31.68
C ASP A 188 23.71 -19.86 31.13
N PHE A 189 23.09 -18.76 30.68
CA PHE A 189 21.83 -18.79 29.94
C PHE A 189 22.11 -18.86 28.43
N ILE A 190 21.56 -19.86 27.77
CA ILE A 190 21.77 -20.13 26.34
C ILE A 190 20.44 -20.31 25.62
N CYS A 191 20.43 -19.98 24.34
CA CYS A 191 19.27 -20.12 23.46
C CYS A 191 19.57 -21.02 22.27
N THR A 192 18.52 -21.63 21.71
CA THR A 192 18.54 -22.34 20.43
C THR A 192 17.24 -22.05 19.69
N GLU A 193 17.27 -22.09 18.37
CA GLU A 193 16.06 -21.91 17.55
C GLU A 193 15.18 -23.17 17.63
N ASP A 194 13.86 -22.98 17.80
CA ASP A 194 12.87 -24.04 17.61
C ASP A 194 12.68 -24.25 16.10
N LEU A 195 13.04 -25.43 15.62
CA LEU A 195 12.92 -25.82 14.23
C LEU A 195 11.59 -26.55 13.92
N GLU A 196 10.87 -27.01 14.94
CA GLU A 196 9.64 -27.80 14.78
C GLU A 196 8.41 -26.89 14.59
N HIS A 197 8.37 -25.72 15.24
CA HIS A 197 7.25 -24.77 15.15
C HIS A 197 7.46 -23.62 14.16
N GLN A 198 8.30 -23.82 13.14
CA GLN A 198 8.53 -22.79 12.13
C GLN A 198 7.32 -22.62 11.21
N ASN A 199 6.83 -21.38 11.11
CA ASN A 199 5.88 -20.91 10.09
C ASN A 199 4.44 -21.46 10.11
N GLU A 200 4.07 -22.43 10.95
CA GLU A 200 2.66 -22.88 11.01
C GLU A 200 1.75 -21.87 11.72
N TYR A 201 2.24 -21.18 12.75
CA TYR A 201 1.42 -20.29 13.58
C TYR A 201 2.00 -18.89 13.83
N TYR A 202 3.29 -18.66 13.59
CA TYR A 202 3.98 -17.42 13.98
C TYR A 202 4.83 -16.83 12.84
N GLN A 203 4.75 -15.50 12.65
CA GLN A 203 5.58 -14.77 11.68
C GLN A 203 6.99 -14.48 12.24
N GLY A 204 7.91 -15.43 12.18
CA GLY A 204 9.31 -15.23 12.60
C GLY A 204 9.89 -16.42 13.40
N PRO A 205 11.20 -16.39 13.70
CA PRO A 205 11.87 -17.47 14.42
C PRO A 205 11.41 -17.52 15.88
N VAL A 206 11.24 -18.75 16.37
CA VAL A 206 10.92 -19.06 17.76
C VAL A 206 12.15 -19.70 18.39
N TYR A 207 12.34 -19.51 19.70
CA TYR A 207 13.53 -19.93 20.41
C TYR A 207 13.16 -20.62 21.73
N PHE A 208 14.00 -21.58 22.12
CA PHE A 208 14.08 -22.09 23.49
C PHE A 208 15.23 -21.39 24.21
N GLY A 209 15.03 -21.07 25.49
CA GLY A 209 16.05 -20.50 26.37
C GLY A 209 16.16 -21.28 27.67
N GLY A 210 17.38 -21.50 28.16
CA GLY A 210 17.63 -22.33 29.33
C GLY A 210 18.97 -22.10 30.00
N TYR A 211 19.08 -22.56 31.25
CA TYR A 211 20.30 -22.50 32.04
C TYR A 211 21.08 -23.81 31.95
N VAL A 212 22.40 -23.73 31.79
CA VAL A 212 23.29 -24.89 31.83
C VAL A 212 23.49 -25.35 33.27
N GLU A 213 23.04 -26.56 33.59
CA GLU A 213 23.18 -27.14 34.93
C GLU A 213 24.43 -28.01 35.11
N ALA A 214 24.87 -28.68 34.05
CA ALA A 214 26.02 -29.57 34.08
C ALA A 214 26.61 -29.79 32.68
N LYS A 215 27.86 -30.29 32.64
CA LYS A 215 28.55 -30.67 31.41
C LYS A 215 29.13 -32.08 31.57
N ALA A 216 28.82 -32.98 30.66
CA ALA A 216 29.35 -34.34 30.66
C ALA A 216 29.37 -34.91 29.24
N ASN A 217 30.37 -35.73 28.91
CA ASN A 217 30.46 -36.44 27.62
C ASN A 217 30.24 -35.54 26.38
N LYS A 218 30.83 -34.34 26.39
CA LYS A 218 30.68 -33.30 25.34
C LYS A 218 29.23 -32.84 25.11
N LYS A 219 28.33 -33.08 26.06
CA LYS A 219 26.95 -32.59 26.09
C LYS A 219 26.74 -31.59 27.23
N LEU A 220 25.73 -30.76 27.05
CA LEU A 220 25.22 -29.82 28.06
C LEU A 220 23.94 -30.39 28.66
N LYS A 221 23.82 -30.35 29.98
CA LYS A 221 22.55 -30.53 30.68
C LYS A 221 21.91 -29.16 30.81
N VAL A 222 20.80 -28.93 30.12
CA VAL A 222 20.13 -27.63 30.04
C VAL A 222 18.76 -27.76 30.67
N ARG A 223 18.44 -26.90 31.64
CA ARG A 223 17.06 -26.67 32.08
C ARG A 223 16.49 -25.58 31.19
N VAL A 224 15.65 -25.98 30.24
CA VAL A 224 14.88 -25.01 29.45
C VAL A 224 13.88 -24.36 30.41
N VAL A 225 13.72 -23.04 30.34
CA VAL A 225 12.83 -22.24 31.20
C VAL A 225 12.02 -21.21 30.41
N TRP A 226 12.24 -21.15 29.10
CA TRP A 226 11.64 -20.16 28.22
C TRP A 226 11.44 -20.72 26.82
N HIS A 227 10.32 -20.37 26.22
CA HIS A 227 9.97 -20.66 24.84
C HIS A 227 9.21 -19.47 24.25
N GLY A 228 9.71 -18.89 23.17
CA GLY A 228 9.07 -17.74 22.57
C GLY A 228 9.91 -17.03 21.54
N ARG A 229 9.47 -15.82 21.21
CA ARG A 229 10.11 -14.88 20.28
C ARG A 229 10.33 -13.55 20.99
N ARG A 230 11.01 -12.64 20.29
CA ARG A 230 11.38 -11.30 20.78
C ARG A 230 10.25 -10.54 21.50
N ASP A 231 9.03 -10.66 20.99
CA ASP A 231 7.84 -9.89 21.37
C ASP A 231 6.71 -10.75 21.97
N LEU A 232 6.91 -12.06 22.12
CA LEU A 232 5.85 -12.97 22.56
C LEU A 232 6.39 -14.22 23.24
N ASN A 233 5.90 -14.50 24.46
CA ASN A 233 6.11 -15.78 25.13
C ASN A 233 5.06 -16.78 24.64
N ILE A 234 5.49 -17.98 24.23
CA ILE A 234 4.59 -19.04 23.76
C ILE A 234 4.29 -19.97 24.94
N VAL A 235 3.12 -19.78 25.56
CA VAL A 235 2.71 -20.46 26.80
C VAL A 235 2.21 -21.90 26.56
N ASN A 236 1.99 -22.31 25.30
CA ASN A 236 1.36 -23.59 24.95
C ASN A 236 2.31 -24.77 24.66
N GLY A 237 3.62 -24.64 24.90
CA GLY A 237 4.56 -25.76 24.77
C GLY A 237 4.56 -26.61 26.03
N ASN A 238 4.08 -27.85 25.95
CA ASN A 238 3.99 -28.79 27.06
C ASN A 238 5.26 -28.78 27.95
N ASN A 239 5.06 -28.36 29.21
CA ASN A 239 6.00 -28.38 30.33
C ASN A 239 7.32 -27.60 30.08
N PRO A 240 7.38 -26.27 30.31
CA PRO A 240 8.52 -25.41 29.99
C PRO A 240 9.75 -25.58 30.90
N ASP A 241 9.78 -26.59 31.79
CA ASP A 241 10.95 -26.95 32.61
C ASP A 241 11.54 -28.36 32.31
N PRO A 242 11.70 -28.79 31.04
CA PRO A 242 12.37 -30.05 30.75
C PRO A 242 13.88 -29.87 30.96
N ILE A 243 14.46 -30.80 31.70
CA ILE A 243 15.91 -30.95 31.78
C ILE A 243 16.35 -31.86 30.63
N ILE A 244 17.13 -31.32 29.69
CA ILE A 244 17.58 -32.04 28.49
C ILE A 244 19.11 -32.20 28.48
N TRP A 245 19.58 -33.32 27.92
CA TRP A 245 20.98 -33.50 27.55
C TRP A 245 21.15 -33.25 26.06
N THR A 246 21.82 -32.17 25.70
CA THR A 246 21.90 -31.70 24.31
C THR A 246 23.35 -31.47 23.86
N SER A 247 23.55 -31.45 22.55
CA SER A 247 24.83 -31.04 21.95
C SER A 247 25.02 -29.55 22.17
N PRO A 248 26.25 -29.04 22.41
CA PRO A 248 26.51 -27.60 22.41
C PRO A 248 26.31 -26.95 21.03
N LYS A 249 26.22 -27.76 19.96
CA LYS A 249 26.01 -27.29 18.59
C LYS A 249 24.60 -26.71 18.41
N GLY A 250 24.51 -25.52 17.80
CA GLY A 250 23.25 -24.81 17.54
C GLY A 250 22.71 -23.98 18.70
N TRP A 251 23.34 -24.08 19.86
CA TRP A 251 23.11 -23.16 20.97
C TRP A 251 24.00 -21.93 20.84
N PHE A 252 23.57 -20.82 21.42
CA PHE A 252 24.34 -19.58 21.51
C PHE A 252 24.04 -18.85 22.81
N HIS A 253 25.01 -18.05 23.27
CA HIS A 253 24.79 -17.15 24.41
C HIS A 253 23.73 -16.12 24.06
N CYS A 254 22.73 -16.00 24.91
CA CYS A 254 21.68 -15.01 24.80
C CYS A 254 21.46 -14.41 26.18
N ASP A 255 21.01 -13.16 26.21
CA ASP A 255 20.55 -12.55 27.46
C ASP A 255 19.02 -12.47 27.41
N LYS A 256 18.36 -12.58 28.56
CA LYS A 256 16.91 -12.41 28.63
C LYS A 256 16.49 -11.00 28.21
N GLU A 257 17.38 -10.02 28.40
CA GLU A 257 17.25 -8.65 27.89
C GLU A 257 17.70 -8.48 26.42
N VAL A 258 18.52 -9.40 25.89
CA VAL A 258 19.03 -9.41 24.49
C VAL A 258 18.09 -10.12 23.52
N ILE A 259 17.18 -10.98 23.99
CA ILE A 259 16.07 -11.50 23.16
C ILE A 259 15.23 -10.35 22.57
N GLY A 260 15.12 -9.24 23.30
CA GLY A 260 14.55 -7.96 22.85
C GLY A 260 15.30 -7.25 21.71
N LYS A 261 16.46 -7.77 21.27
CA LYS A 261 17.37 -7.18 20.25
C LYS A 261 17.79 -8.15 19.13
N LEU A 262 17.36 -9.42 19.17
CA LEU A 262 17.59 -10.35 18.07
C LEU A 262 16.71 -9.96 16.85
N PRO A 263 17.21 -10.13 15.61
CA PRO A 263 16.45 -9.79 14.39
C PRO A 263 15.18 -10.63 14.24
#